data_AF-A0A2J6TCE4-F1
#
_entry.id   AF-A0A2J6TCE4-F1
#
_cell.length_a   1.000
_cell.length_b   1.000
_cell.length_c   1.000
_cell.angle_alpha   90.00
_cell.angle_beta   90.00
_cell.angle_gamma   90.00
#
_symmetry.space_group_name_H-M   'P 1'
#
loop_
_entity.id
_entity.type
_entity.pdbx_description
1 polymer ?
#
loop_
_entity_poly.entity_id
_entity_poly.type
_entity_poly.pdbx_seq_one_letter_code
_entity_poly.pdbx_strand_id
1 'polypeptide(L)'
;MGYTENCCQLCAVSINVARMRTKNEPPSEGWGYSGGAYYSGDSELSQCTVFPEQSGCEHVKDGDELWSPWEHFPGRHCTFTGGYNGWKIGADEMKVSVMGFSNGMNLPRYIVRKPPNAKPEKDDEDYERVSDFFVSSQTTNPPDDFEPGELAYVRYGVHTFEPVNYERTAGVVFQGGEWWGIPAHDACWKIFERISKMRTGEVDLEGFVALWAREACGECGFQNLKQEQVIWKCRQQWWAHEPGTEYLAANPHDIPGLILALQQIPHDQHLPECVFPLWAIDERLPSADTFSVLPTELKDMVLSHLSSKDIGNLRLASRTFRQLPNRLFFRLVQDELPWFWEIDELRAACAEYCERLYNMQNPLLSQLLSVHAVRERKLLERDMNWLEVYKKLCLLKKAMLGVRNRARIWTVVEEVVARIARLREKGWSQVEPTNEERESGLVNNGPYCPRCNPEQIEGRRS
;
A
#
# COMPACT_ATOMS: atom_id res chain seq x y z
N MET A 1 -22.65 -17.13 15.31
CA MET A 1 -22.06 -16.16 14.37
C MET A 1 -21.11 -16.94 13.49
N GLY A 2 -21.17 -16.74 12.17
CA GLY A 2 -20.22 -17.34 11.24
C GLY A 2 -18.84 -16.70 11.40
N TYR A 3 -17.80 -17.43 11.00
CA TYR A 3 -16.41 -16.95 10.95
C TYR A 3 -16.23 -15.81 9.93
N THR A 4 -15.39 -14.82 10.22
CA THR A 4 -15.11 -13.67 9.33
C THR A 4 -13.69 -13.16 9.50
N GLU A 5 -12.81 -13.48 8.55
CA GLU A 5 -11.38 -13.14 8.61
C GLU A 5 -11.05 -11.73 9.07
N ASN A 6 -10.08 -11.65 9.98
CA ASN A 6 -9.41 -10.41 10.28
C ASN A 6 -8.76 -9.78 9.03
N CYS A 7 -8.85 -8.46 8.93
CA CYS A 7 -8.31 -7.69 7.81
C CYS A 7 -7.34 -6.60 8.28
N CYS A 8 -6.42 -6.19 7.42
CA CYS A 8 -5.55 -5.07 7.72
C CYS A 8 -6.36 -3.77 7.84
N GLN A 9 -6.19 -3.06 8.96
CA GLN A 9 -6.93 -1.84 9.26
C GLN A 9 -6.69 -0.71 8.24
N LEU A 10 -5.55 -0.74 7.54
CA LEU A 10 -5.14 0.26 6.55
C LEU A 10 -5.58 -0.07 5.13
N CYS A 11 -5.67 -1.35 4.75
CA CYS A 11 -5.89 -1.72 3.35
C CYS A 11 -7.12 -2.62 3.12
N ALA A 12 -7.79 -3.06 4.19
CA ALA A 12 -8.97 -3.94 4.18
C ALA A 12 -8.78 -5.30 3.48
N VAL A 13 -7.55 -5.65 3.10
CA VAL A 13 -7.19 -6.99 2.62
C VAL A 13 -6.97 -7.89 3.83
N SER A 14 -7.34 -9.16 3.71
CA SER A 14 -7.12 -10.17 4.76
C SER A 14 -5.66 -10.20 5.22
N ILE A 15 -5.44 -10.46 6.51
CA ILE A 15 -4.10 -10.76 7.02
C ILE A 15 -3.63 -12.19 6.68
N ASN A 16 -4.55 -13.04 6.20
CA ASN A 16 -4.32 -14.45 5.84
C ASN A 16 -4.24 -14.64 4.32
N VAL A 17 -3.48 -13.79 3.62
CA VAL A 17 -3.28 -13.96 2.17
C VAL A 17 -2.40 -15.17 1.88
N ALA A 18 -2.91 -16.08 1.06
CA ALA A 18 -2.25 -17.31 0.62
C ALA A 18 -1.67 -17.17 -0.79
N ARG A 19 -0.65 -17.98 -1.09
CA ARG A 19 -0.03 -18.07 -2.42
C ARG A 19 0.20 -19.52 -2.79
N MET A 20 -0.32 -19.91 -3.96
CA MET A 20 -0.05 -21.19 -4.58
C MET A 20 1.26 -21.16 -5.35
N ARG A 21 2.23 -21.97 -4.94
CA ARG A 21 3.49 -22.09 -5.66
C ARG A 21 3.32 -22.78 -7.01
N THR A 22 4.17 -22.44 -7.97
CA THR A 22 4.28 -23.23 -9.19
C THR A 22 5.03 -24.53 -8.90
N LYS A 23 4.86 -25.55 -9.75
CA LYS A 23 5.55 -26.84 -9.61
C LYS A 23 7.08 -26.75 -9.64
N ASN A 24 7.62 -25.67 -10.19
CA ASN A 24 9.06 -25.44 -10.33
C ASN A 24 9.63 -24.63 -9.14
N GLU A 25 8.77 -24.09 -8.28
CA GLU A 25 9.19 -23.36 -7.09
C GLU A 25 9.32 -24.31 -5.90
N PRO A 26 10.27 -24.06 -4.96
CA PRO A 26 10.37 -24.86 -3.76
C PRO A 26 9.13 -24.68 -2.86
N PRO A 27 8.86 -25.63 -1.93
CA PRO A 27 7.72 -25.55 -1.00
C PRO A 27 7.64 -24.23 -0.23
N SER A 28 8.77 -23.61 0.09
CA SER A 28 8.84 -22.32 0.79
C SER A 28 8.18 -21.16 0.05
N GLU A 29 7.97 -21.25 -1.27
CA GLU A 29 7.31 -20.19 -2.05
C GLU A 29 5.78 -20.34 -2.09
N GLY A 30 5.23 -21.40 -1.49
CA GLY A 30 3.80 -21.57 -1.29
C GLY A 30 3.45 -21.43 0.18
N TRP A 31 2.30 -20.83 0.48
CA TRP A 31 1.75 -20.78 1.84
C TRP A 31 0.23 -20.68 1.81
N GLY A 32 -0.39 -21.28 2.82
CA GLY A 32 -1.83 -21.29 3.04
C GLY A 32 -2.21 -20.73 4.41
N TYR A 33 -3.47 -20.94 4.79
CA TYR A 33 -4.09 -20.37 6.00
C TYR A 33 -3.53 -20.92 7.32
N SER A 34 -2.98 -22.13 7.33
CA SER A 34 -2.56 -22.84 8.54
C SER A 34 -1.10 -23.32 8.52
N GLY A 35 -0.21 -22.56 7.85
CA GLY A 35 1.24 -22.82 7.97
C GLY A 35 1.70 -24.15 7.34
N GLY A 36 1.35 -24.37 6.08
CA GLY A 36 1.78 -25.51 5.27
C GLY A 36 1.08 -25.46 3.91
N ALA A 37 1.44 -26.33 2.97
CA ALA A 37 1.01 -26.37 1.55
C ALA A 37 -0.53 -26.52 1.29
N TYR A 38 -1.36 -26.20 2.27
CA TYR A 38 -2.80 -26.38 2.31
C TYR A 38 -3.52 -25.07 1.97
N TYR A 39 -4.02 -25.00 0.75
CA TYR A 39 -4.85 -23.89 0.29
C TYR A 39 -6.29 -24.13 0.76
N SER A 40 -7.01 -23.09 1.23
CA SER A 40 -8.40 -23.28 1.67
C SER A 40 -9.26 -23.78 0.51
N GLY A 41 -9.92 -24.92 0.69
CA GLY A 41 -10.85 -25.48 -0.28
C GLY A 41 -10.44 -26.87 -0.76
N ASP A 42 -11.45 -27.67 -1.09
CA ASP A 42 -11.22 -28.98 -1.68
C ASP A 42 -10.67 -28.82 -3.10
N SER A 43 -9.35 -28.96 -3.23
CA SER A 43 -8.65 -28.84 -4.49
C SER A 43 -9.16 -29.87 -5.50
N GLU A 44 -9.67 -31.03 -5.07
CA GLU A 44 -10.22 -32.06 -5.96
C GLU A 44 -11.54 -31.64 -6.62
N LEU A 45 -12.36 -30.85 -5.92
CA LEU A 45 -13.68 -30.41 -6.40
C LEU A 45 -13.66 -29.08 -7.14
N SER A 46 -12.51 -28.40 -7.20
CA SER A 46 -12.42 -27.12 -7.89
C SER A 46 -12.61 -27.28 -9.40
N GLN A 47 -13.30 -26.34 -10.06
CA GLN A 47 -13.58 -26.43 -11.51
C GLN A 47 -12.30 -26.58 -12.36
N CYS A 48 -11.20 -25.98 -11.91
CA CYS A 48 -9.93 -26.06 -12.63
C CYS A 48 -9.27 -27.45 -12.54
N THR A 49 -9.69 -28.28 -11.57
CA THR A 49 -9.28 -29.67 -11.38
C THR A 49 -10.08 -30.62 -12.25
N VAL A 50 -11.34 -30.29 -12.51
CA VAL A 50 -12.22 -31.05 -13.42
C VAL A 50 -11.79 -30.88 -14.89
N PHE A 51 -11.19 -29.72 -15.24
CA PHE A 51 -10.73 -29.43 -16.60
C PHE A 51 -9.21 -29.09 -16.64
N PRO A 52 -8.33 -30.06 -16.29
CA PRO A 52 -6.89 -29.81 -16.16
C PRO A 52 -6.23 -29.45 -17.50
N GLU A 53 -6.75 -29.94 -18.62
CA GLU A 53 -6.27 -29.59 -19.97
C GLU A 53 -6.47 -28.11 -20.31
N GLN A 54 -7.49 -27.46 -19.73
CA GLN A 54 -7.80 -26.05 -19.96
C GLN A 54 -7.12 -25.14 -18.94
N SER A 55 -7.12 -25.55 -17.66
CA SER A 55 -6.55 -24.78 -16.57
C SER A 55 -5.02 -24.86 -16.55
N GLY A 56 -4.46 -26.00 -16.97
CA GLY A 56 -3.07 -26.40 -16.80
C GLY A 56 -2.72 -26.79 -15.37
N CYS A 57 -3.72 -27.05 -14.51
CA CYS A 57 -3.51 -27.40 -13.11
C CYS A 57 -3.09 -28.88 -12.96
N GLU A 58 -2.27 -29.13 -11.95
CA GLU A 58 -1.78 -30.46 -11.57
C GLU A 58 -2.01 -30.65 -10.08
N HIS A 59 -2.40 -31.87 -9.67
CA HIS A 59 -2.61 -32.22 -8.27
C HIS A 59 -1.68 -33.36 -7.93
N VAL A 60 -0.86 -33.17 -6.89
CA VAL A 60 0.08 -34.18 -6.43
C VAL A 60 -0.22 -34.49 -4.98
N LYS A 61 -0.29 -35.77 -4.65
CA LYS A 61 -0.51 -36.24 -3.30
C LYS A 61 0.79 -36.13 -2.50
N ASP A 62 0.75 -35.44 -1.37
CA ASP A 62 1.91 -35.26 -0.50
C ASP A 62 2.08 -36.47 0.44
N GLY A 63 2.59 -37.56 -0.13
CA GLY A 63 2.86 -38.82 0.54
C GLY A 63 1.94 -39.98 0.15
N ASP A 64 2.31 -41.17 0.62
CA ASP A 64 1.66 -42.44 0.25
C ASP A 64 0.47 -42.81 1.16
N GLU A 65 0.23 -42.04 2.23
CA GLU A 65 -0.83 -42.35 3.19
C GLU A 65 -2.22 -42.04 2.62
N LEU A 66 -3.25 -42.77 3.05
CA LEU A 66 -4.62 -42.58 2.53
C LEU A 66 -5.13 -41.15 2.77
N TRP A 67 -4.69 -40.52 3.86
CA TRP A 67 -5.06 -39.17 4.30
C TRP A 67 -4.05 -38.09 3.91
N SER A 68 -3.00 -38.43 3.15
CA SER A 68 -2.06 -37.43 2.63
C SER A 68 -2.81 -36.39 1.80
N PRO A 69 -2.59 -35.09 2.04
CA PRO A 69 -3.29 -34.03 1.33
C PRO A 69 -2.87 -33.94 -0.13
N TRP A 70 -3.72 -33.33 -0.93
CA TRP A 70 -3.39 -32.97 -2.30
C TRP A 70 -2.86 -31.56 -2.38
N GLU A 71 -1.64 -31.43 -2.86
CA GLU A 71 -1.08 -30.14 -3.23
C GLU A 71 -1.58 -29.74 -4.62
N HIS A 72 -2.16 -28.54 -4.70
CA HIS A 72 -2.62 -27.94 -5.93
C HIS A 72 -1.49 -27.12 -6.58
N PHE A 73 -1.03 -27.54 -7.76
CA PHE A 73 -0.15 -26.75 -8.61
C PHE A 73 -0.98 -26.00 -9.66
N PRO A 74 -1.04 -24.66 -9.58
CA PRO A 74 -1.85 -23.89 -10.49
C PRO A 74 -1.21 -23.87 -11.88
N GLY A 75 -2.04 -24.06 -12.90
CA GLY A 75 -1.71 -23.70 -14.27
C GLY A 75 -1.92 -22.20 -14.54
N ARG A 76 -1.53 -21.74 -15.73
CA ARG A 76 -1.67 -20.32 -16.14
C ARG A 76 -3.12 -19.84 -16.16
N HIS A 77 -4.06 -20.76 -16.35
CA HIS A 77 -5.50 -20.49 -16.40
C HIS A 77 -6.24 -21.03 -15.17
N CYS A 78 -5.51 -21.30 -14.08
CA CYS A 78 -6.12 -21.68 -12.81
C CYS A 78 -7.10 -20.60 -12.33
N THR A 79 -8.27 -21.05 -11.89
CA THR A 79 -9.37 -20.26 -11.32
C THR A 79 -9.64 -20.60 -9.86
N PHE A 80 -8.82 -21.44 -9.24
CA PHE A 80 -8.93 -21.77 -7.82
C PHE A 80 -8.63 -20.53 -6.97
N THR A 81 -9.49 -20.28 -5.98
CA THR A 81 -9.49 -19.05 -5.15
C THR A 81 -8.93 -19.28 -3.75
N GLY A 82 -8.40 -20.47 -3.47
CA GLY A 82 -7.78 -20.82 -2.17
C GLY A 82 -6.40 -20.20 -1.93
N GLY A 83 -5.81 -19.56 -2.94
CA GLY A 83 -4.57 -18.81 -2.86
C GLY A 83 -4.28 -18.05 -4.16
N TYR A 84 -3.41 -17.04 -4.12
CA TYR A 84 -3.00 -16.36 -5.35
C TYR A 84 -2.14 -17.27 -6.23
N ASN A 85 -2.37 -17.25 -7.54
CA ASN A 85 -1.66 -18.09 -8.49
C ASN A 85 -0.20 -17.63 -8.67
N GLY A 86 0.76 -18.50 -8.36
CA GLY A 86 2.20 -18.21 -8.47
C GLY A 86 2.70 -17.87 -9.88
N TRP A 87 1.96 -18.20 -10.95
CA TRP A 87 2.25 -17.73 -12.30
C TRP A 87 1.90 -16.27 -12.55
N LYS A 88 1.06 -15.68 -11.69
CA LYS A 88 0.54 -14.32 -11.81
C LYS A 88 1.18 -13.36 -10.82
N ILE A 89 1.70 -13.87 -9.71
CA ILE A 89 2.46 -13.10 -8.72
C ILE A 89 3.61 -13.94 -8.15
N GLY A 90 4.82 -13.38 -8.21
CA GLY A 90 6.01 -13.96 -7.61
C GLY A 90 5.90 -14.01 -6.08
N ALA A 91 6.59 -14.95 -5.46
CA ALA A 91 6.63 -14.98 -3.99
C ALA A 91 7.38 -13.77 -3.45
N ASP A 92 8.47 -13.38 -4.11
CA ASP A 92 9.23 -12.14 -3.86
C ASP A 92 8.38 -10.87 -4.03
N GLU A 93 7.38 -10.90 -4.91
CA GLU A 93 6.42 -9.81 -5.06
C GLU A 93 5.42 -9.71 -3.89
N MET A 94 5.20 -10.76 -3.09
CA MET A 94 4.32 -10.73 -1.91
C MET A 94 5.12 -10.58 -0.60
N LYS A 95 6.27 -11.25 -0.51
CA LYS A 95 7.20 -11.27 0.63
C LYS A 95 8.60 -10.95 0.14
N VAL A 96 9.21 -9.91 0.68
CA VAL A 96 10.62 -9.60 0.42
C VAL A 96 11.42 -10.08 1.63
N SER A 97 12.40 -10.95 1.41
CA SER A 97 13.35 -11.38 2.44
C SER A 97 14.75 -10.96 2.02
N VAL A 98 15.35 -10.04 2.78
CA VAL A 98 16.70 -9.54 2.52
C VAL A 98 17.49 -9.58 3.82
N MET A 99 18.62 -10.29 3.82
CA MET A 99 19.60 -10.30 4.92
C MET A 99 18.98 -10.59 6.31
N GLY A 100 18.05 -11.54 6.38
CA GLY A 100 17.40 -11.94 7.63
C GLY A 100 16.23 -11.06 8.06
N PHE A 101 15.89 -10.02 7.30
CA PHE A 101 14.68 -9.22 7.50
C PHE A 101 13.66 -9.54 6.41
N SER A 102 12.52 -10.09 6.81
CA SER A 102 11.37 -10.27 5.93
C SER A 102 10.42 -9.09 6.06
N ASN A 103 9.70 -8.75 5.01
CA ASN A 103 8.51 -7.92 5.06
C ASN A 103 7.56 -8.28 3.92
N GLY A 104 6.29 -7.92 4.02
CA GLY A 104 5.34 -8.25 2.97
C GLY A 104 3.90 -8.10 3.38
N MET A 105 3.03 -8.50 2.46
CA MET A 105 1.58 -8.57 2.69
C MET A 105 1.17 -9.86 3.40
N ASN A 106 2.06 -10.87 3.48
CA ASN A 106 1.84 -12.12 4.21
C ASN A 106 2.39 -12.10 5.64
N LEU A 107 2.89 -10.95 6.11
CA LEU A 107 3.49 -10.79 7.44
C LEU A 107 2.72 -9.70 8.19
N PRO A 108 1.66 -10.05 8.94
CA PRO A 108 0.98 -9.07 9.76
C PRO A 108 1.79 -8.69 10.99
N ARG A 109 1.51 -7.49 11.46
CA ARG A 109 1.86 -6.93 12.76
C ARG A 109 0.59 -6.47 13.44
N TYR A 110 0.69 -6.29 14.75
CA TYR A 110 -0.42 -5.88 15.58
C TYR A 110 -0.05 -4.68 16.40
N ILE A 111 -0.96 -3.70 16.48
CA ILE A 111 -0.82 -2.60 17.44
C ILE A 111 -1.43 -3.09 18.75
N VAL A 112 -0.61 -3.18 19.79
CA VAL A 112 -0.95 -3.78 21.08
C VAL A 112 -0.68 -2.78 22.19
N ARG A 113 -1.53 -2.78 23.22
CA ARG A 113 -1.33 -1.96 24.42
C ARG A 113 -0.12 -2.47 25.21
N LYS A 114 0.65 -1.58 25.81
CA LYS A 114 1.72 -1.93 26.74
C LYS A 114 1.17 -2.28 28.11
N PRO A 115 1.86 -3.17 28.86
CA PRO A 115 1.61 -3.32 30.28
C PRO A 115 1.80 -2.02 31.08
N PRO A 116 1.01 -1.82 32.15
CA PRO A 116 1.21 -0.70 33.04
C PRO A 116 2.66 -0.66 33.55
N ASN A 117 3.30 0.51 33.50
CA ASN A 117 4.69 0.72 33.91
C ASN A 117 5.74 -0.04 33.06
N ALA A 118 5.40 -0.43 31.83
CA ALA A 118 6.37 -0.94 30.87
C ALA A 118 7.54 0.03 30.68
N LYS A 119 8.77 -0.48 30.79
CA LYS A 119 9.97 0.30 30.50
C LYS A 119 10.28 0.19 29.00
N PRO A 120 10.75 1.27 28.36
CA PRO A 120 11.17 1.22 26.96
C PRO A 120 12.19 0.10 26.72
N GLU A 121 11.98 -0.66 25.66
CA GLU A 121 12.92 -1.66 25.17
C GLU A 121 13.95 -1.02 24.23
N LYS A 122 15.09 -1.68 24.03
CA LYS A 122 16.18 -1.14 23.20
C LYS A 122 15.77 -0.93 21.74
N ASP A 123 14.89 -1.80 21.25
CA ASP A 123 14.46 -1.84 19.85
C ASP A 123 13.17 -1.03 19.61
N ASP A 124 12.74 -0.22 20.59
CA ASP A 124 11.60 0.68 20.44
C ASP A 124 11.90 1.82 19.46
N GLU A 125 10.97 2.00 18.53
CA GLU A 125 10.88 3.19 17.69
C GLU A 125 10.55 4.44 18.55
N ASP A 126 10.97 5.62 18.11
CA ASP A 126 10.82 6.87 18.88
C ASP A 126 9.35 7.15 19.27
N TYR A 127 8.41 6.83 18.38
CA TYR A 127 6.98 7.02 18.61
C TYR A 127 6.38 5.99 19.58
N GLU A 128 6.98 4.80 19.69
CA GLU A 128 6.52 3.79 20.65
C GLU A 128 6.89 4.25 22.05
N ARG A 129 8.07 4.84 22.27
CA ARG A 129 8.56 5.23 23.61
C ARG A 129 7.65 6.20 24.36
N VAL A 130 6.92 7.04 23.62
CA VAL A 130 6.02 8.06 24.15
C VAL A 130 4.54 7.63 24.13
N SER A 131 4.25 6.42 23.64
CA SER A 131 2.90 5.89 23.53
C SER A 131 2.67 4.75 24.52
N ASP A 132 1.42 4.63 24.98
CA ASP A 132 0.90 3.46 25.69
C ASP A 132 0.80 2.20 24.82
N PHE A 133 1.10 2.29 23.53
CA PHE A 133 1.00 1.20 22.56
C PHE A 133 2.35 0.91 21.91
N PHE A 134 2.49 -0.29 21.36
CA PHE A 134 3.63 -0.69 20.55
C PHE A 134 3.17 -1.55 19.37
N VAL A 135 4.03 -1.70 18.38
CA VAL A 135 3.80 -2.56 17.22
C VAL A 135 4.49 -3.90 17.46
N SER A 136 3.75 -5.00 17.39
CA SER A 136 4.30 -6.35 17.61
C SER A 136 5.40 -6.68 16.60
N SER A 137 6.19 -7.72 16.91
CA SER A 137 6.99 -8.36 15.88
C SER A 137 6.09 -8.91 14.76
N GLN A 138 6.68 -9.20 13.61
CA GLN A 138 5.99 -9.91 12.54
C GLN A 138 5.58 -11.31 13.01
N THR A 139 4.49 -11.83 12.45
CA THR A 139 4.14 -13.24 12.51
C THR A 139 4.09 -13.83 11.09
N THR A 140 4.53 -15.08 10.95
CA THR A 140 4.45 -15.85 9.70
C THR A 140 3.19 -16.71 9.64
N ASN A 141 2.55 -16.95 10.78
CA ASN A 141 1.33 -17.71 10.93
C ASN A 141 0.27 -16.76 11.45
N PRO A 142 -0.40 -16.04 10.54
CA PRO A 142 -1.39 -15.09 10.98
C PRO A 142 -2.52 -15.86 11.69
N PRO A 143 -2.84 -15.52 12.94
CA PRO A 143 -3.88 -16.22 13.71
C PRO A 143 -5.20 -16.27 12.95
N ASP A 144 -5.84 -17.43 12.98
CA ASP A 144 -7.28 -17.55 12.77
C ASP A 144 -7.99 -16.71 13.85
N ASP A 145 -9.22 -16.23 13.60
CA ASP A 145 -9.98 -15.33 14.49
C ASP A 145 -10.14 -15.85 15.93
N PHE A 146 -9.84 -17.14 16.17
CA PHE A 146 -9.99 -17.82 17.45
C PHE A 146 -8.66 -18.20 18.12
N GLU A 147 -7.52 -17.97 17.47
CA GLU A 147 -6.22 -18.34 18.01
C GLU A 147 -5.43 -17.09 18.43
N PRO A 148 -4.82 -17.08 19.63
CA PRO A 148 -3.91 -16.01 20.00
C PRO A 148 -2.70 -16.04 19.05
N GLY A 149 -2.33 -14.88 18.51
CA GLY A 149 -1.22 -14.81 17.55
C GLY A 149 0.12 -15.22 18.16
N GLU A 150 0.80 -16.19 17.55
CA GLU A 150 2.19 -16.51 17.89
C GLU A 150 3.14 -15.45 17.29
N LEU A 151 3.96 -14.83 18.14
CA LEU A 151 4.94 -13.83 17.75
C LEU A 151 6.33 -14.44 17.57
N ALA A 152 7.05 -14.01 16.53
CA ALA A 152 8.46 -14.37 16.36
C ALA A 152 9.35 -13.86 17.51
N TYR A 153 9.03 -12.68 18.07
CA TYR A 153 9.72 -12.11 19.21
C TYR A 153 8.72 -11.45 20.17
N VAL A 154 8.81 -11.82 21.45
CA VAL A 154 7.97 -11.27 22.51
C VAL A 154 8.51 -9.92 22.94
N ARG A 155 7.69 -8.88 22.77
CA ARG A 155 7.96 -7.51 23.27
C ARG A 155 7.12 -7.24 24.51
N TYR A 156 7.70 -6.56 25.49
CA TYR A 156 7.05 -6.16 26.74
C TYR A 156 6.43 -7.30 27.55
N GLY A 157 6.86 -8.55 27.32
CA GLY A 157 6.29 -9.75 27.95
C GLY A 157 4.92 -10.17 27.40
N VAL A 158 4.39 -9.49 26.38
CA VAL A 158 3.11 -9.81 25.75
C VAL A 158 3.33 -10.86 24.67
N HIS A 159 2.98 -12.11 24.98
CA HIS A 159 3.21 -13.27 24.13
C HIS A 159 1.94 -13.81 23.46
N THR A 160 0.76 -13.38 23.92
CA THR A 160 -0.55 -13.78 23.37
C THR A 160 -1.51 -12.58 23.43
N PHE A 161 -2.29 -12.40 22.37
CA PHE A 161 -3.36 -11.42 22.27
C PHE A 161 -4.35 -11.86 21.20
N GLU A 162 -5.58 -11.35 21.29
CA GLU A 162 -6.61 -11.60 20.28
C GLU A 162 -6.59 -10.52 19.19
N PRO A 163 -6.50 -10.89 17.90
CA PRO A 163 -6.69 -9.96 16.79
C PRO A 163 -8.11 -9.38 16.77
N VAL A 164 -8.22 -8.05 16.68
CA VAL A 164 -9.52 -7.37 16.66
C VAL A 164 -9.57 -6.26 15.60
N ASN A 165 -10.54 -6.34 14.69
CA ASN A 165 -10.77 -5.27 13.71
C ASN A 165 -11.55 -4.07 14.23
N TYR A 166 -12.29 -4.21 15.34
CA TYR A 166 -13.05 -3.14 15.97
C TYR A 166 -13.19 -3.40 17.47
N GLU A 167 -13.47 -2.36 18.24
CA GLU A 167 -13.74 -2.49 19.67
C GLU A 167 -15.07 -3.23 19.87
N ARG A 168 -15.03 -4.48 20.34
CA ARG A 168 -16.23 -5.18 20.79
C ARG A 168 -16.62 -4.55 22.14
N THR A 169 -17.86 -4.09 22.25
CA THR A 169 -18.41 -3.33 23.38
C THR A 169 -17.87 -3.79 24.73
N ALA A 170 -17.41 -2.82 25.55
CA ALA A 170 -17.03 -3.01 26.95
C ALA A 170 -18.04 -3.91 27.68
N GLY A 171 -17.64 -5.16 27.99
CA GLY A 171 -18.51 -6.14 28.65
C GLY A 171 -18.25 -7.59 28.27
N VAL A 172 -17.65 -7.86 27.10
CA VAL A 172 -17.13 -9.20 26.77
C VAL A 172 -15.70 -9.31 27.28
N VAL A 173 -15.56 -9.63 28.56
CA VAL A 173 -14.27 -10.06 29.11
C VAL A 173 -14.02 -11.46 28.56
N PHE A 174 -13.08 -11.60 27.62
CA PHE A 174 -12.60 -12.91 27.21
C PHE A 174 -12.09 -13.65 28.46
N GLN A 175 -12.34 -14.95 28.55
CA GLN A 175 -11.73 -15.78 29.59
C GLN A 175 -10.23 -15.90 29.30
N GLY A 176 -9.45 -14.87 29.65
CA GLY A 176 -8.03 -14.68 29.30
C GLY A 176 -7.62 -13.20 29.18
N GLY A 177 -8.52 -12.38 28.63
CA GLY A 177 -9.05 -11.17 29.27
C GLY A 177 -8.44 -9.78 29.09
N GLU A 178 -7.17 -9.59 28.74
CA GLU A 178 -6.57 -8.23 28.76
C GLU A 178 -5.89 -7.76 27.47
N TRP A 179 -5.52 -8.66 26.55
CA TRP A 179 -4.65 -8.31 25.43
C TRP A 179 -5.34 -8.49 24.09
N TRP A 180 -5.46 -7.40 23.35
CA TRP A 180 -5.94 -7.38 21.97
C TRP A 180 -4.92 -6.71 21.06
N GLY A 181 -4.97 -7.03 19.77
CA GLY A 181 -4.07 -6.49 18.75
C GLY A 181 -4.82 -6.00 17.52
N ILE A 182 -4.57 -4.76 17.08
CA ILE A 182 -5.17 -4.23 15.85
C ILE A 182 -4.33 -4.72 14.65
N PRO A 183 -4.91 -5.49 13.72
CA PRO A 183 -4.17 -6.08 12.60
C PRO A 183 -3.76 -5.05 11.54
N ALA A 184 -2.50 -5.11 11.11
CA ALA A 184 -1.99 -4.42 9.93
C ALA A 184 -0.93 -5.27 9.22
N HIS A 185 -0.88 -5.26 7.89
CA HIS A 185 0.28 -5.84 7.18
C HIS A 185 1.54 -5.03 7.49
N ASP A 186 2.69 -5.68 7.65
CA ASP A 186 3.97 -5.01 7.85
C ASP A 186 4.23 -3.94 6.77
N ALA A 187 4.01 -4.30 5.50
CA ALA A 187 4.22 -3.37 4.39
C ALA A 187 3.22 -2.19 4.41
N CYS A 188 1.99 -2.40 4.87
CA CYS A 188 1.02 -1.31 5.03
C CYS A 188 1.42 -0.38 6.17
N TRP A 189 1.91 -0.93 7.28
CA TRP A 189 2.39 -0.16 8.42
C TRP A 189 3.57 0.75 8.06
N LYS A 190 4.54 0.24 7.29
CA LYS A 190 5.66 1.06 6.80
C LYS A 190 5.22 2.25 5.94
N ILE A 191 4.16 2.06 5.14
CA ILE A 191 3.56 3.16 4.37
C ILE A 191 2.90 4.17 5.30
N PHE A 192 2.20 3.72 6.34
CA PHE A 192 1.65 4.58 7.38
C PHE A 192 2.72 5.38 8.11
N GLU A 193 3.81 4.76 8.54
CA GLU A 193 4.94 5.46 9.17
C GLU A 193 5.52 6.53 8.26
N ARG A 194 5.76 6.19 6.98
CA ARG A 194 6.30 7.11 5.98
C ARG A 194 5.37 8.31 5.77
N ILE A 195 4.09 8.07 5.49
CA ILE A 195 3.14 9.15 5.23
C ILE A 195 2.93 10.01 6.48
N SER A 196 2.87 9.41 7.67
CA SER A 196 2.77 10.16 8.93
C SER A 196 3.98 11.09 9.10
N LYS A 197 5.21 10.57 8.97
CA LYS A 197 6.43 11.40 9.02
C LYS A 197 6.43 12.50 7.95
N MET A 198 5.96 12.22 6.74
CA MET A 198 5.88 13.20 5.65
C MET A 198 4.82 14.30 5.87
N ARG A 199 3.68 13.98 6.50
CA ARG A 199 2.53 14.89 6.61
C ARG A 199 2.45 15.60 7.97
N THR A 200 2.74 14.90 9.05
CA THR A 200 2.64 15.40 10.43
C THR A 200 3.99 15.52 11.14
N GLY A 201 5.07 15.00 10.55
CA GLY A 201 6.42 15.02 11.14
C GLY A 201 6.68 13.91 12.15
N GLU A 202 5.63 13.24 12.64
CA GLU A 202 5.71 12.16 13.61
C GLU A 202 4.66 11.08 13.33
N VAL A 203 4.87 9.88 13.89
CA VAL A 203 3.90 8.79 13.86
C VAL A 203 3.07 8.88 15.14
N ASP A 204 1.77 9.16 15.02
CA ASP A 204 0.86 9.30 16.17
C ASP A 204 0.14 7.97 16.43
N LEU A 205 0.76 7.11 17.25
CA LEU A 205 0.24 5.78 17.54
C LEU A 205 -1.01 5.84 18.43
N GLU A 206 -1.06 6.76 19.40
CA GLU A 206 -2.25 6.92 20.23
C GLU A 206 -3.43 7.47 19.41
N GLY A 207 -3.17 8.45 18.54
CA GLY A 207 -4.17 8.99 17.61
C GLY A 207 -4.70 7.94 16.63
N PHE A 208 -3.85 7.02 16.18
CA PHE A 208 -4.29 5.87 15.37
C PHE A 208 -5.28 4.99 16.14
N VAL A 209 -4.96 4.62 17.38
CA VAL A 209 -5.85 3.78 18.22
C VAL A 209 -7.11 4.55 18.62
N ALA A 210 -7.01 5.84 18.92
CA ALA A 210 -8.15 6.70 19.21
C ALA A 210 -9.11 6.81 18.01
N LEU A 211 -8.58 6.91 16.79
CA LEU A 211 -9.38 6.85 15.57
C LEU A 211 -10.03 5.46 15.42
N TRP A 212 -9.31 4.39 15.72
CA TRP A 212 -9.83 3.02 15.65
C TRP A 212 -11.01 2.81 16.61
N ALA A 213 -10.88 3.26 17.86
CA ALA A 213 -11.95 3.19 18.85
C ALA A 213 -13.19 4.01 18.45
N ARG A 214 -13.09 4.94 17.50
CA ARG A 214 -14.23 5.76 17.03
C ARG A 214 -14.81 5.31 15.70
N GLU A 215 -13.96 4.89 14.76
CA GLU A 215 -14.31 4.72 13.35
C GLU A 215 -13.92 3.36 12.76
N ALA A 216 -13.57 2.36 13.58
CA ALA A 216 -13.27 1.02 13.09
C ALA A 216 -14.49 0.30 12.52
N CYS A 217 -14.26 -0.57 11.54
CA CYS A 217 -15.24 -1.45 10.93
C CYS A 217 -14.63 -2.84 10.85
N GLY A 218 -15.35 -3.84 11.33
CA GLY A 218 -14.97 -5.26 11.17
C GLY A 218 -14.65 -5.62 9.72
N GLU A 219 -15.40 -5.06 8.77
CA GLU A 219 -15.36 -5.48 7.37
C GLU A 219 -14.51 -4.61 6.41
N CYS A 220 -14.05 -3.42 6.79
CA CYS A 220 -13.38 -2.54 5.83
C CYS A 220 -12.24 -1.69 6.39
N GLY A 221 -11.70 -2.05 7.55
CA GLY A 221 -10.74 -1.22 8.26
C GLY A 221 -11.44 0.00 8.84
N PHE A 222 -11.05 1.22 8.48
CA PHE A 222 -11.80 2.41 8.91
C PHE A 222 -13.02 2.69 8.02
N GLN A 223 -14.06 3.22 8.65
CA GLN A 223 -15.31 3.55 7.99
C GLN A 223 -15.16 4.67 6.96
N ASN A 224 -16.02 4.65 5.95
CA ASN A 224 -16.09 5.68 4.92
C ASN A 224 -14.78 5.94 4.15
N LEU A 225 -13.81 5.02 4.22
CA LEU A 225 -12.65 5.05 3.35
C LEU A 225 -13.03 4.65 1.92
N LYS A 226 -12.34 5.25 0.95
CA LYS A 226 -12.53 4.95 -0.47
C LYS A 226 -11.69 3.73 -0.86
N GLN A 227 -12.17 2.55 -0.48
CA GLN A 227 -11.59 1.27 -0.90
C GLN A 227 -12.07 0.85 -2.30
N GLU A 228 -11.28 0.02 -2.99
CA GLU A 228 -11.69 -0.55 -4.29
C GLU A 228 -12.83 -1.56 -4.11
N GLN A 229 -13.83 -1.52 -5.00
CA GLN A 229 -15.01 -2.40 -4.91
C GLN A 229 -14.67 -3.88 -5.02
N VAL A 230 -13.54 -4.24 -5.63
CA VAL A 230 -13.14 -5.64 -5.78
C VAL A 230 -12.77 -6.31 -4.45
N ILE A 231 -12.36 -5.53 -3.44
CA ILE A 231 -12.07 -6.05 -2.09
C ILE A 231 -13.32 -6.71 -1.50
N TRP A 232 -14.50 -6.12 -1.72
CA TRP A 232 -15.79 -6.69 -1.31
C TRP A 232 -16.10 -8.04 -1.96
N LYS A 233 -15.58 -8.29 -3.16
CA LYS A 233 -15.77 -9.58 -3.84
C LYS A 233 -14.85 -10.65 -3.26
N CYS A 234 -13.61 -10.27 -2.96
CA CYS A 234 -12.62 -11.13 -2.35
C CYS A 234 -12.99 -11.47 -0.90
N ARG A 235 -13.77 -10.63 -0.25
CA ARG A 235 -14.19 -10.81 1.14
C ARG A 235 -15.42 -11.71 1.24
N GLN A 236 -15.21 -12.99 1.55
CA GLN A 236 -16.26 -13.96 1.89
C GLN A 236 -16.07 -14.41 3.34
N GLN A 237 -16.61 -15.58 3.71
CA GLN A 237 -16.24 -16.24 4.96
C GLN A 237 -14.71 -16.42 5.06
N TRP A 238 -14.05 -16.67 3.93
CA TRP A 238 -12.60 -16.68 3.76
C TRP A 238 -12.20 -15.67 2.67
N TRP A 239 -10.92 -15.29 2.60
CA TRP A 239 -10.43 -14.46 1.50
C TRP A 239 -10.41 -15.25 0.18
N ALA A 240 -11.27 -14.86 -0.76
CA ALA A 240 -11.27 -15.37 -2.11
C ALA A 240 -10.17 -14.68 -2.93
N HIS A 241 -9.17 -15.46 -3.33
CA HIS A 241 -8.02 -15.02 -4.12
C HIS A 241 -8.36 -14.92 -5.61
N GLU A 242 -9.26 -13.99 -5.95
CA GLU A 242 -9.82 -13.86 -7.29
C GLU A 242 -8.76 -13.55 -8.36
N PRO A 243 -8.76 -14.26 -9.51
CA PRO A 243 -7.91 -13.92 -10.66
C PRO A 243 -7.98 -12.44 -11.07
N GLY A 244 -6.82 -11.80 -11.25
CA GLY A 244 -6.72 -10.38 -11.59
C GLY A 244 -6.67 -9.43 -10.39
N THR A 245 -6.77 -9.97 -9.17
CA THR A 245 -6.67 -9.21 -7.91
C THR A 245 -5.33 -9.41 -7.19
N GLU A 246 -4.35 -10.03 -7.85
CA GLU A 246 -3.04 -10.37 -7.26
C GLU A 246 -2.31 -9.13 -6.71
N TYR A 247 -2.53 -7.97 -7.34
CA TYR A 247 -1.99 -6.71 -6.85
C TYR A 247 -2.44 -6.37 -5.43
N LEU A 248 -3.56 -6.89 -4.91
CA LEU A 248 -3.97 -6.64 -3.53
C LEU A 248 -2.98 -7.20 -2.51
N ALA A 249 -2.27 -8.28 -2.85
CA ALA A 249 -1.27 -8.91 -2.00
C ALA A 249 0.19 -8.65 -2.44
N ALA A 250 0.40 -7.88 -3.52
CA ALA A 250 1.74 -7.46 -3.89
C ALA A 250 2.29 -6.46 -2.88
N ASN A 251 3.54 -6.63 -2.46
CA ASN A 251 4.24 -5.79 -1.50
C ASN A 251 4.25 -4.33 -2.00
N PRO A 252 3.56 -3.42 -1.30
CA PRO A 252 3.49 -2.02 -1.70
C PRO A 252 4.71 -1.21 -1.22
N HIS A 253 5.54 -1.73 -0.31
CA HIS A 253 6.69 -1.01 0.22
C HIS A 253 7.94 -1.34 -0.59
N ASP A 254 8.37 -2.60 -0.55
CA ASP A 254 9.55 -3.09 -1.26
C ASP A 254 9.09 -3.77 -2.56
N ILE A 255 9.15 -3.03 -3.66
CA ILE A 255 8.63 -3.48 -4.96
C ILE A 255 9.79 -4.04 -5.80
N PRO A 256 9.85 -5.36 -6.06
CA PRO A 256 10.91 -5.95 -6.87
C PRO A 256 11.00 -5.31 -8.25
N GLY A 257 12.22 -4.99 -8.67
CA GLY A 257 12.49 -4.40 -10.00
C GLY A 257 12.09 -2.94 -10.18
N LEU A 258 11.48 -2.26 -9.20
CA LEU A 258 11.04 -0.86 -9.35
C LEU A 258 12.22 0.08 -9.61
N ILE A 259 13.27 -0.01 -8.79
CA ILE A 259 14.46 0.84 -8.95
C ILE A 259 15.11 0.65 -10.33
N LEU A 260 15.23 -0.60 -10.78
CA LEU A 260 15.75 -0.91 -12.12
C LEU A 260 14.86 -0.32 -13.22
N ALA A 261 13.53 -0.37 -13.06
CA ALA A 261 12.60 0.20 -14.00
C ALA A 261 12.66 1.75 -14.05
N LEU A 262 12.90 2.39 -12.91
CA LEU A 262 13.11 3.84 -12.82
C LEU A 262 14.44 4.26 -13.49
N GLN A 263 15.51 3.47 -13.34
CA GLN A 263 16.80 3.71 -13.99
C GLN A 263 16.76 3.62 -15.52
N GLN A 264 15.75 2.95 -16.08
CA GLN A 264 15.55 2.84 -17.54
C GLN A 264 14.82 4.04 -18.15
N ILE A 265 14.43 5.04 -17.35
CA ILE A 265 13.78 6.25 -17.88
C ILE A 265 14.83 7.02 -18.72
N PRO A 266 14.59 7.23 -20.03
CA PRO A 266 15.58 7.83 -20.91
C PRO A 266 15.88 9.28 -20.52
N HIS A 267 17.17 9.61 -20.48
CA HIS A 267 17.68 10.98 -20.37
C HIS A 267 17.82 11.58 -21.77
N ASP A 268 17.05 12.62 -22.07
CA ASP A 268 17.18 13.32 -23.35
C ASP A 268 18.12 14.52 -23.18
N GLN A 269 19.25 14.51 -23.90
CA GLN A 269 20.28 15.57 -23.81
C GLN A 269 19.88 16.83 -24.59
N HIS A 270 18.79 16.79 -25.36
CA HIS A 270 18.32 17.89 -26.18
C HIS A 270 16.84 18.18 -25.91
N LEU A 271 16.53 18.69 -24.71
CA LEU A 271 15.20 19.14 -24.38
C LEU A 271 14.91 20.53 -24.98
N PRO A 272 13.88 20.68 -25.83
CA PRO A 272 13.31 21.99 -26.09
C PRO A 272 12.62 22.49 -24.82
N GLU A 273 12.50 23.82 -24.64
CA GLU A 273 11.73 24.42 -23.53
C GLU A 273 10.27 23.92 -23.47
N CYS A 274 9.76 23.41 -24.60
CA CYS A 274 8.43 22.83 -24.76
C CYS A 274 8.50 21.34 -25.09
N VAL A 275 7.56 20.55 -24.54
CA VAL A 275 7.62 19.08 -24.60
C VAL A 275 6.97 18.47 -25.85
N PHE A 276 6.29 19.27 -26.67
CA PHE A 276 5.66 18.81 -27.91
C PHE A 276 6.37 19.38 -29.15
N PRO A 277 6.55 18.59 -30.23
CA PRO A 277 7.20 19.07 -31.44
C PRO A 277 6.51 20.31 -32.03
N LEU A 278 7.29 21.33 -32.41
CA LEU A 278 6.78 22.62 -32.91
C LEU A 278 6.01 22.53 -34.25
N TRP A 279 6.19 21.46 -35.03
CA TRP A 279 5.45 21.26 -36.30
C TRP A 279 3.95 21.00 -36.12
N ALA A 280 3.46 20.91 -34.88
CA ALA A 280 2.03 20.83 -34.55
C ALA A 280 1.32 22.20 -34.50
N ILE A 281 2.05 23.31 -34.69
CA ILE A 281 1.47 24.66 -34.76
C ILE A 281 1.23 25.00 -36.23
N ASP A 282 -0.02 24.85 -36.68
CA ASP A 282 -0.45 25.45 -37.94
C ASP A 282 -0.55 26.98 -37.74
N GLU A 283 0.53 27.69 -38.06
CA GLU A 283 0.67 29.15 -37.94
C GLU A 283 -0.32 29.93 -38.83
N ARG A 284 -1.11 29.27 -39.68
CA ARG A 284 -1.89 29.91 -40.75
C ARG A 284 -3.30 30.39 -40.36
N LEU A 285 -3.69 30.27 -39.08
CA LEU A 285 -5.02 30.68 -38.62
C LEU A 285 -4.92 31.73 -37.51
N PRO A 286 -5.53 32.93 -37.67
CA PRO A 286 -5.64 33.91 -36.60
C PRO A 286 -6.28 33.24 -35.38
N SER A 287 -5.53 33.16 -34.30
CA SER A 287 -6.02 32.55 -33.07
C SER A 287 -6.95 33.55 -32.37
N ALA A 288 -8.27 33.37 -32.49
CA ALA A 288 -9.27 34.08 -31.69
C ALA A 288 -9.31 33.61 -30.22
N ASP A 289 -8.22 32.99 -29.76
CA ASP A 289 -8.10 32.39 -28.44
C ASP A 289 -7.88 33.48 -27.39
N THR A 290 -8.86 33.68 -26.51
CA THR A 290 -8.81 34.72 -25.47
C THR A 290 -7.61 34.55 -24.53
N PHE A 291 -7.09 33.33 -24.36
CA PHE A 291 -5.92 33.07 -23.52
C PHE A 291 -4.60 33.53 -24.15
N SER A 292 -4.56 33.82 -25.45
CA SER A 292 -3.32 34.24 -26.11
C SER A 292 -2.81 35.58 -25.57
N VAL A 293 -3.73 36.43 -25.09
CA VAL A 293 -3.46 37.77 -24.53
C VAL A 293 -2.78 37.70 -23.15
N LEU A 294 -2.91 36.58 -22.43
CA LEU A 294 -2.33 36.46 -21.11
C LEU A 294 -0.79 36.38 -21.16
N PRO A 295 -0.07 36.99 -20.20
CA PRO A 295 1.33 36.71 -19.96
C PRO A 295 1.58 35.23 -19.63
N THR A 296 2.80 34.75 -19.87
CA THR A 296 3.20 33.35 -19.62
C THR A 296 3.02 32.97 -18.15
N GLU A 297 3.26 33.90 -17.22
CA GLU A 297 3.13 33.68 -15.78
C GLU A 297 1.68 33.36 -15.40
N LEU A 298 0.70 34.06 -15.99
CA LEU A 298 -0.72 33.79 -15.74
C LEU A 298 -1.16 32.47 -16.39
N LYS A 299 -0.60 32.12 -17.54
CA LYS A 299 -0.84 30.81 -18.17
C LYS A 299 -0.29 29.68 -17.30
N ASP A 300 0.89 29.85 -16.73
CA ASP A 300 1.50 28.89 -15.81
C ASP A 300 0.72 28.77 -14.50
N MET A 301 0.19 29.89 -13.97
CA MET A 301 -0.72 29.87 -12.82
C MET A 301 -2.03 29.14 -13.13
N VAL A 302 -2.61 29.30 -14.32
CA VAL A 302 -3.79 28.52 -14.72
C VAL A 302 -3.43 27.03 -14.75
N LEU A 303 -2.31 26.66 -15.36
CA LEU A 303 -1.86 25.27 -15.46
C LEU A 303 -1.54 24.63 -14.09
N SER A 304 -1.04 25.40 -13.12
CA SER A 304 -0.69 24.89 -11.79
C SER A 304 -1.91 24.45 -10.97
N HIS A 305 -3.10 24.97 -11.27
CA HIS A 305 -4.35 24.63 -10.58
C HIS A 305 -5.12 23.48 -11.24
N LEU A 306 -4.65 22.93 -12.36
CA LEU A 306 -5.38 21.94 -13.14
C LEU A 306 -4.80 20.53 -12.98
N SER A 307 -5.69 19.54 -12.98
CA SER A 307 -5.32 18.12 -13.09
C SER A 307 -4.84 17.79 -14.50
N SER A 308 -4.12 16.68 -14.67
CA SER A 308 -3.68 16.19 -15.98
C SER A 308 -4.85 15.99 -16.96
N LYS A 309 -6.02 15.58 -16.45
CA LYS A 309 -7.25 15.45 -17.23
C LYS A 309 -7.76 16.80 -17.71
N ASP A 310 -7.83 17.79 -16.83
CA ASP A 310 -8.33 19.12 -17.17
C ASP A 310 -7.36 19.88 -18.08
N ILE A 311 -6.06 19.68 -17.89
CA ILE A 311 -5.02 20.13 -18.83
C ILE A 311 -5.25 19.51 -20.21
N GLY A 312 -5.52 18.20 -20.27
CA GLY A 312 -5.87 17.51 -21.52
C GLY A 312 -7.06 18.15 -22.23
N ASN A 313 -8.14 18.43 -21.49
CA ASN A 313 -9.32 19.12 -22.03
C ASN A 313 -9.01 20.56 -22.47
N LEU A 314 -8.23 21.30 -21.69
CA LEU A 314 -7.83 22.67 -21.99
C LEU A 314 -7.02 22.74 -23.30
N ARG A 315 -6.14 21.75 -23.54
CA ARG A 315 -5.37 21.63 -24.80
C ARG A 315 -6.25 21.43 -26.03
N LEU A 316 -7.40 20.75 -25.86
CA LEU A 316 -8.36 20.56 -26.94
C LEU A 316 -9.17 21.82 -27.20
N ALA A 317 -9.50 22.57 -26.14
CA ALA A 317 -10.31 23.78 -26.20
C ALA A 317 -9.53 25.04 -26.63
N SER A 318 -8.25 25.15 -26.26
CA SER A 318 -7.43 26.36 -26.44
C SER A 318 -6.09 26.01 -27.11
N ARG A 319 -5.78 26.75 -28.19
CA ARG A 319 -4.52 26.57 -28.94
C ARG A 319 -3.32 27.05 -28.14
N THR A 320 -3.54 28.04 -27.28
CA THR A 320 -2.53 28.65 -26.40
C THR A 320 -1.85 27.62 -25.50
N PHE A 321 -2.59 26.60 -25.05
CA PHE A 321 -2.06 25.57 -24.13
C PHE A 321 -1.58 24.29 -24.85
N ARG A 322 -1.55 24.25 -26.20
CA ARG A 322 -1.08 23.05 -26.92
C ARG A 322 0.36 22.68 -26.56
N GLN A 323 1.20 23.72 -26.41
CA GLN A 323 2.55 23.61 -25.87
C GLN A 323 2.48 23.77 -24.35
N LEU A 324 3.15 22.86 -23.64
CA LEU A 324 3.16 22.83 -22.18
C LEU A 324 4.60 22.95 -21.67
N PRO A 325 4.82 23.69 -20.58
CA PRO A 325 6.12 23.75 -19.91
C PRO A 325 6.52 22.38 -19.37
N ASN A 326 7.79 22.01 -19.49
CA ASN A 326 8.32 20.76 -18.94
C ASN A 326 8.10 20.64 -17.41
N ARG A 327 8.24 21.76 -16.69
CA ARG A 327 8.02 21.83 -15.23
C ARG A 327 6.60 21.46 -14.79
N LEU A 328 5.60 21.60 -15.66
CA LEU A 328 4.23 21.19 -15.37
C LEU A 328 4.14 19.70 -15.05
N PHE A 329 4.85 18.88 -15.80
CA PHE A 329 4.83 17.42 -15.61
C PHE A 329 5.57 16.99 -14.37
N PHE A 330 6.60 17.75 -13.95
CA PHE A 330 7.23 17.52 -12.67
C PHE A 330 6.24 17.73 -11.52
N ARG A 331 5.50 18.84 -11.54
CA ARG A 331 4.41 19.09 -10.58
C ARG A 331 3.36 17.98 -10.63
N LEU A 332 2.95 17.53 -11.82
CA LEU A 332 2.00 16.41 -11.95
C LEU A 332 2.51 15.10 -11.32
N VAL A 333 3.82 14.83 -11.37
CA VAL A 333 4.40 13.68 -10.66
C VAL A 333 4.22 13.84 -9.14
N GLN A 334 4.48 15.03 -8.60
CA GLN A 334 4.34 15.29 -7.17
C GLN A 334 2.87 15.26 -6.70
N ASP A 335 1.98 15.88 -7.49
CA ASP A 335 0.57 16.03 -7.13
C ASP A 335 -0.22 14.74 -7.37
N GLU A 336 0.00 14.07 -8.51
CA GLU A 336 -0.85 12.95 -8.94
C GLU A 336 -0.21 11.58 -8.72
N LEU A 337 1.11 11.51 -8.52
CA LEU A 337 1.85 10.26 -8.33
C LEU A 337 2.74 10.27 -7.06
N PRO A 338 2.27 10.78 -5.90
CA PRO A 338 3.09 10.97 -4.70
C PRO A 338 3.66 9.66 -4.10
N TRP A 339 3.09 8.51 -4.48
CA TRP A 339 3.57 7.19 -4.06
C TRP A 339 4.87 6.73 -4.76
N PHE A 340 5.42 7.48 -5.72
CA PHE A 340 6.78 7.27 -6.22
C PHE A 340 7.79 8.12 -5.42
N TRP A 341 7.83 7.90 -4.10
CA TRP A 341 8.70 8.65 -3.19
C TRP A 341 10.19 8.46 -3.50
N GLU A 342 10.57 7.40 -4.22
CA GLU A 342 11.94 7.18 -4.68
C GLU A 342 12.43 8.36 -5.52
N ILE A 343 11.52 9.06 -6.22
CA ILE A 343 11.86 10.27 -6.97
C ILE A 343 12.34 11.35 -6.02
N ASP A 344 11.63 11.59 -4.91
CA ASP A 344 12.00 12.60 -3.91
C ASP A 344 13.31 12.23 -3.19
N GLU A 345 13.48 10.96 -2.84
CA GLU A 345 14.71 10.44 -2.20
C GLU A 345 15.93 10.59 -3.10
N LEU A 346 15.80 10.27 -4.39
CA LEU A 346 16.89 10.49 -5.35
C LEU A 346 17.28 11.97 -5.42
N ARG A 347 16.33 12.91 -5.27
CA ARG A 347 16.65 14.36 -5.27
C ARG A 347 17.35 14.77 -4.00
N ALA A 348 16.87 14.30 -2.85
CA ALA A 348 17.47 14.59 -1.56
C ALA A 348 18.92 14.09 -1.52
N ALA A 349 19.16 12.86 -1.99
CA ALA A 349 20.51 12.29 -2.10
C ALA A 349 21.41 13.11 -3.03
N CYS A 350 20.91 13.56 -4.18
CA CYS A 350 21.67 14.42 -5.10
C CYS A 350 22.02 15.77 -4.46
N ALA A 351 21.07 16.40 -3.75
CA ALA A 351 21.30 17.69 -3.09
C ALA A 351 22.35 17.57 -1.98
N GLU A 352 22.22 16.58 -1.11
CA GLU A 352 23.17 16.31 -0.03
C GLU A 352 24.58 16.00 -0.58
N TYR A 353 24.65 15.21 -1.64
CA TYR A 353 25.91 14.90 -2.30
C TYR A 353 26.57 16.14 -2.93
N CYS A 354 25.79 17.02 -3.56
CA CYS A 354 26.27 18.32 -4.06
C CYS A 354 26.85 19.17 -2.94
N GLU A 355 26.16 19.28 -1.80
CA GLU A 355 26.68 20.01 -0.63
C GLU A 355 28.00 19.42 -0.12
N ARG A 356 28.10 18.09 -0.02
CA ARG A 356 29.35 17.41 0.36
C ARG A 356 30.49 17.70 -0.63
N LEU A 357 30.21 17.72 -1.93
CA LEU A 357 31.21 18.08 -2.95
C LEU A 357 31.68 19.53 -2.83
N TYR A 358 30.76 20.48 -2.64
CA TYR A 358 31.11 21.90 -2.43
C TYR A 358 32.00 22.10 -1.19
N ASN A 359 31.79 21.28 -0.15
CA ASN A 359 32.55 21.33 1.09
C ASN A 359 33.89 20.59 1.03
N MET A 360 34.12 19.72 0.03
CA MET A 360 35.42 19.03 -0.15
C MET A 360 36.40 19.89 -0.95
N GLN A 361 37.35 20.53 -0.27
CA GLN A 361 38.45 21.32 -0.87
C GLN A 361 39.54 20.47 -1.56
N ASN A 362 39.21 19.33 -2.17
CA ASN A 362 40.19 18.45 -2.83
C ASN A 362 39.96 18.35 -4.36
N PRO A 363 40.83 18.97 -5.19
CA PRO A 363 40.66 19.04 -6.64
C PRO A 363 40.69 17.68 -7.37
N LEU A 364 41.42 16.68 -6.86
CA LEU A 364 41.60 15.38 -7.51
C LEU A 364 40.42 14.43 -7.24
N LEU A 365 39.88 14.44 -6.01
CA LEU A 365 38.66 13.71 -5.66
C LEU A 365 37.44 14.34 -6.36
N SER A 366 37.41 15.67 -6.48
CA SER A 366 36.38 16.39 -7.25
C SER A 366 36.28 15.92 -8.70
N GLN A 367 37.38 15.49 -9.33
CA GLN A 367 37.40 15.08 -10.74
C GLN A 367 36.83 13.66 -10.96
N LEU A 368 37.21 12.68 -10.13
CA LEU A 368 36.65 11.32 -10.21
C LEU A 368 35.18 11.26 -9.75
N LEU A 369 34.84 12.03 -8.71
CA LEU A 369 33.48 12.15 -8.23
C LEU A 369 32.59 12.94 -9.20
N SER A 370 33.13 13.88 -9.98
CA SER A 370 32.34 14.64 -10.97
C SER A 370 31.69 13.77 -12.05
N VAL A 371 32.27 12.61 -12.40
CA VAL A 371 31.69 11.71 -13.43
C VAL A 371 30.45 10.97 -12.90
N HIS A 372 30.47 10.54 -11.63
CA HIS A 372 29.30 9.97 -10.95
C HIS A 372 28.27 11.06 -10.63
N ALA A 373 28.73 12.22 -10.14
CA ALA A 373 27.91 13.40 -9.87
C ALA A 373 27.16 13.87 -11.11
N VAL A 374 27.80 13.93 -12.29
CA VAL A 374 27.15 14.35 -13.54
C VAL A 374 26.09 13.34 -13.99
N ARG A 375 26.27 12.05 -13.69
CA ARG A 375 25.29 11.00 -14.02
C ARG A 375 24.05 11.08 -13.11
N GLU A 376 24.23 11.33 -11.83
CA GLU A 376 23.12 11.50 -10.87
C GLU A 376 22.46 12.89 -10.96
N ARG A 377 23.23 13.94 -11.22
CA ARG A 377 22.73 15.30 -11.50
C ARG A 377 21.89 15.33 -12.78
N LYS A 378 22.24 14.53 -13.81
CA LYS A 378 21.43 14.34 -15.02
C LYS A 378 20.07 13.67 -14.76
N LEU A 379 19.89 12.95 -13.66
CA LEU A 379 18.58 12.44 -13.28
C LEU A 379 17.62 13.55 -12.82
N LEU A 380 18.12 14.72 -12.40
CA LEU A 380 17.35 15.57 -11.49
C LEU A 380 17.42 17.09 -11.69
N GLU A 381 18.50 17.62 -12.27
CA GLU A 381 18.64 19.07 -12.48
C GLU A 381 18.51 19.41 -13.98
N ARG A 382 17.33 19.94 -14.34
CA ARG A 382 17.01 20.68 -15.58
C ARG A 382 16.94 19.93 -16.92
N ASP A 383 17.57 18.76 -17.07
CA ASP A 383 17.63 18.04 -18.36
C ASP A 383 16.74 16.78 -18.43
N MET A 384 15.69 16.69 -17.62
CA MET A 384 14.73 15.58 -17.67
C MET A 384 13.49 15.92 -18.48
N ASN A 385 13.12 15.03 -19.40
CA ASN A 385 11.81 15.09 -20.05
C ASN A 385 10.74 14.61 -19.06
N TRP A 386 10.17 15.52 -18.27
CA TRP A 386 9.21 15.16 -17.23
C TRP A 386 7.90 14.60 -17.78
N LEU A 387 7.55 14.88 -19.05
CA LEU A 387 6.44 14.20 -19.71
C LEU A 387 6.72 12.72 -19.90
N GLU A 388 7.92 12.36 -20.38
CA GLU A 388 8.29 10.96 -20.58
C GLU A 388 8.44 10.23 -19.24
N VAL A 389 8.98 10.90 -18.22
CA VAL A 389 8.97 10.40 -16.83
C VAL A 389 7.54 10.12 -16.40
N TYR A 390 6.65 11.12 -16.47
CA TYR A 390 5.26 11.01 -16.06
C TYR A 390 4.52 9.87 -16.79
N LYS A 391 4.68 9.77 -18.12
CA LYS A 391 4.12 8.67 -18.92
C LYS A 391 4.65 7.32 -18.45
N LYS A 392 5.96 7.19 -18.25
CA LYS A 392 6.58 5.93 -17.82
C LYS A 392 6.10 5.53 -16.42
N LEU A 393 6.01 6.46 -15.47
CA LEU A 393 5.47 6.21 -14.14
C LEU A 393 3.99 5.76 -14.20
N CYS A 394 3.20 6.38 -15.07
CA CYS A 394 1.81 5.95 -15.32
C CYS A 394 1.73 4.52 -15.88
N LEU A 395 2.69 4.12 -16.72
CA LEU A 395 2.80 2.74 -17.22
C LEU A 395 3.25 1.78 -16.11
N LEU A 396 4.23 2.17 -15.28
CA LEU A 396 4.70 1.36 -14.15
C LEU A 396 3.59 1.11 -13.13
N LYS A 397 2.75 2.11 -12.83
CA LYS A 397 1.55 1.94 -11.99
C LYS A 397 0.60 0.87 -12.51
N LYS A 398 0.51 0.66 -13.83
CA LYS A 398 -0.35 -0.36 -14.44
C LYS A 398 0.34 -1.71 -14.55
N ALA A 399 1.64 -1.71 -14.83
CA ALA A 399 2.41 -2.92 -15.14
C ALA A 399 2.92 -3.63 -13.89
N MET A 400 3.24 -2.91 -12.83
CA MET A 400 3.80 -3.47 -11.60
C MET A 400 2.73 -3.58 -10.51
N LEU A 401 2.50 -4.81 -10.05
CA LEU A 401 1.48 -5.13 -9.06
C LEU A 401 1.70 -4.35 -7.74
N GLY A 402 2.93 -4.34 -7.24
CA GLY A 402 3.29 -3.61 -6.01
C GLY A 402 3.03 -2.10 -6.12
N VAL A 403 3.30 -1.48 -7.28
CA VAL A 403 3.07 -0.03 -7.48
C VAL A 403 1.56 0.26 -7.50
N ARG A 404 0.78 -0.61 -8.15
CA ARG A 404 -0.68 -0.50 -8.13
C ARG A 404 -1.22 -0.60 -6.71
N ASN A 405 -0.73 -1.55 -5.91
CA ASN A 405 -1.15 -1.69 -4.51
C ASN A 405 -0.75 -0.47 -3.68
N ARG A 406 0.50 -0.01 -3.85
CA ARG A 406 1.03 1.17 -3.17
C ARG A 406 0.17 2.40 -3.42
N ALA A 407 -0.21 2.67 -4.68
CA ALA A 407 -1.05 3.81 -5.01
C ALA A 407 -2.43 3.76 -4.32
N ARG A 408 -3.03 2.57 -4.23
CA ARG A 408 -4.30 2.35 -3.52
C ARG A 408 -4.15 2.61 -2.02
N ILE A 409 -3.15 1.99 -1.40
CA ILE A 409 -2.90 2.09 0.04
C ILE A 409 -2.52 3.53 0.42
N TRP A 410 -1.71 4.20 -0.39
CA TRP A 410 -1.31 5.60 -0.19
C TRP A 410 -2.52 6.51 0.03
N THR A 411 -3.51 6.42 -0.86
CA THR A 411 -4.73 7.25 -0.77
C THR A 411 -5.50 7.00 0.53
N VAL A 412 -5.55 5.75 0.97
CA VAL A 412 -6.24 5.38 2.20
C VAL A 412 -5.47 5.88 3.42
N VAL A 413 -4.17 5.66 3.45
CA VAL A 413 -3.30 6.05 4.56
C VAL A 413 -3.24 7.58 4.71
N GLU A 414 -3.19 8.34 3.61
CA GLU A 414 -3.28 9.81 3.67
C GLU A 414 -4.56 10.27 4.35
N GLU A 415 -5.69 9.67 4.03
CA GLU A 415 -6.97 9.99 4.67
C GLU A 415 -6.97 9.61 6.15
N VAL A 416 -6.38 8.47 6.52
CA VAL A 416 -6.23 8.05 7.93
C VAL A 416 -5.37 9.06 8.69
N VAL A 417 -4.20 9.44 8.18
CA VAL A 417 -3.31 10.43 8.80
C VAL A 417 -4.02 11.79 8.92
N ALA A 418 -4.75 12.21 7.89
CA ALA A 418 -5.52 13.44 7.94
C ALA A 418 -6.66 13.38 8.99
N ARG A 419 -7.29 12.23 9.20
CA ARG A 419 -8.29 12.03 10.26
C ARG A 419 -7.68 12.09 11.65
N ILE A 420 -6.52 11.47 11.84
CA ILE A 420 -5.77 11.54 13.11
C ILE A 420 -5.42 13.00 13.43
N ALA A 421 -4.91 13.75 12.47
CA ALA A 421 -4.62 15.17 12.63
C ALA A 421 -5.88 15.98 13.01
N ARG A 422 -7.00 15.77 12.31
CA ARG A 422 -8.29 16.41 12.63
C ARG A 422 -8.83 16.02 14.00
N LEU A 423 -8.63 14.78 14.44
CA LEU A 423 -8.98 14.37 15.79
C LEU A 423 -8.15 15.17 16.79
N ARG A 424 -6.82 15.21 16.61
CA ARG A 424 -5.91 15.95 17.50
C ARG A 424 -6.26 17.43 17.60
N GLU A 425 -6.60 18.08 16.49
CA GLU A 425 -7.06 19.49 16.48
C GLU A 425 -8.35 19.71 17.29
N LYS A 426 -9.23 18.70 17.38
CA LYS A 426 -10.42 18.74 18.22
C LYS A 426 -10.14 18.47 19.70
N GLY A 427 -8.90 18.14 20.06
CA GLY A 427 -8.46 17.98 21.45
C GLY A 427 -9.01 16.72 22.13
N TRP A 428 -9.07 15.59 21.43
CA TRP A 428 -9.36 14.31 22.09
C TRP A 428 -8.33 14.08 23.21
N SER A 429 -8.81 13.79 24.41
CA SER A 429 -7.97 13.73 25.61
C SER A 429 -7.56 12.32 26.02
N GLN A 430 -8.16 11.30 25.40
CA GLN A 430 -7.94 9.89 25.72
C GLN A 430 -8.38 8.98 24.56
N VAL A 431 -7.73 7.82 24.46
CA VAL A 431 -8.00 6.82 23.41
C VAL A 431 -9.45 6.33 23.49
N GLU A 432 -9.89 5.97 24.69
CA GLU A 432 -11.24 5.48 24.96
C GLU A 432 -12.30 6.57 24.72
N PRO A 433 -13.30 6.34 23.85
CA PRO A 433 -14.33 7.33 23.62
C PRO A 433 -15.09 7.68 24.91
N THR A 434 -15.29 8.97 25.14
CA THR A 434 -16.12 9.48 26.24
C THR A 434 -17.58 9.06 26.08
N ASN A 435 -18.33 9.03 27.19
CA ASN A 435 -19.78 8.77 27.12
C ASN A 435 -20.50 9.83 26.26
N GLU A 436 -20.06 11.08 26.29
CA GLU A 436 -20.59 12.16 25.45
C GLU A 436 -20.37 11.89 23.96
N GLU A 437 -19.18 11.42 23.56
CA GLU A 437 -18.91 11.01 22.18
C GLU A 437 -19.81 9.84 21.74
N ARG A 438 -20.05 8.87 22.64
CA ARG A 438 -20.96 7.75 22.38
C ARG A 438 -22.41 8.22 22.22
N GLU A 439 -22.90 9.08 23.11
CA GLU A 439 -24.28 9.60 23.09
C GLU A 439 -24.55 10.53 21.89
N SER A 440 -23.53 11.28 21.46
CA SER A 440 -23.59 12.15 20.28
C SER A 440 -23.59 11.42 18.93
N GLY A 441 -23.32 10.11 18.91
CA GLY A 441 -23.18 9.31 17.69
C GLY A 441 -21.87 9.57 16.93
N LEU A 442 -20.85 10.15 17.58
CA LEU A 442 -19.51 10.30 17.00
C LEU A 442 -18.74 8.97 16.99
N VAL A 443 -19.05 8.07 17.93
CA VAL A 443 -18.54 6.71 17.95
C VAL A 443 -19.42 5.85 17.08
N ASN A 444 -18.88 5.40 15.95
CA ASN A 444 -19.59 4.59 14.98
C ASN A 444 -18.97 3.20 14.83
N ASN A 445 -17.94 2.87 15.61
CA ASN A 445 -17.23 1.60 15.50
C ASN A 445 -18.17 0.39 15.64
N GLY A 446 -17.82 -0.70 14.95
CA GLY A 446 -18.66 -1.90 15.02
C GLY A 446 -18.31 -2.97 13.98
N PRO A 447 -19.07 -4.08 13.98
CA PRO A 447 -18.85 -5.16 13.04
C PRO A 447 -19.08 -4.71 11.60
N TYR A 448 -20.11 -3.89 11.38
CA TYR A 448 -20.50 -3.40 10.06
C TYR A 448 -20.75 -1.90 10.10
N CYS A 449 -20.17 -1.16 9.16
CA CYS A 449 -20.61 0.20 8.88
C CYS A 449 -21.77 0.19 7.87
N PRO A 450 -22.45 1.33 7.62
CA PRO A 450 -23.56 1.40 6.66
C PRO A 450 -23.22 0.86 5.26
N ARG A 451 -21.95 0.98 4.83
CA ARG A 451 -21.51 0.40 3.54
C ARG A 451 -21.34 -1.12 3.56
N CYS A 452 -21.10 -1.68 4.73
CA CYS A 452 -20.76 -3.09 4.95
C CYS A 452 -21.96 -3.90 5.42
N ASN A 453 -23.05 -3.24 5.83
CA ASN A 453 -24.21 -3.90 6.40
C ASN A 453 -24.85 -4.85 5.36
N PRO A 454 -24.90 -6.17 5.63
CA PRO A 454 -25.46 -7.17 4.72
C PRO A 454 -26.89 -6.84 4.26
N GLU A 455 -27.74 -6.32 5.15
CA GLU A 455 -29.14 -5.98 4.87
C GLU A 455 -29.27 -4.86 3.82
N GLN A 456 -28.32 -3.92 3.80
CA GLN A 456 -28.29 -2.82 2.83
C GLN A 456 -27.64 -3.24 1.49
N ILE A 457 -26.88 -4.33 1.48
CA ILE A 457 -26.24 -4.88 0.29
C ILE A 457 -27.24 -5.71 -0.51
N GLU A 458 -28.08 -6.49 0.15
CA GLU A 458 -29.13 -7.29 -0.51
C GLU A 458 -30.17 -6.40 -1.22
N GLY A 459 -30.57 -5.29 -0.61
CA GLY A 459 -31.48 -4.31 -1.23
C GLY A 459 -30.90 -3.51 -2.39
N ARG A 460 -29.59 -3.58 -2.66
CA ARG A 460 -28.95 -2.97 -3.85
C ARG A 460 -28.77 -3.96 -5.01
N ARG A 461 -29.03 -5.25 -4.77
CA ARG A 461 -28.97 -6.31 -5.78
C ARG A 461 -30.35 -6.64 -6.38
N SER A 462 -31.43 -6.09 -5.82
CA SER A 462 -32.81 -6.23 -6.30
C SER A 462 -33.21 -5.17 -7.33
#